data_AF-A0A3D0Q6P6-F1
#
_entry.id   AF-A0A3D0Q6P6-F1
#
_cell.length_a   1.000
_cell.length_b   1.000
_cell.length_c   1.000
_cell.angle_alpha   90.00
_cell.angle_beta   90.00
_cell.angle_gamma   90.00
#
_symmetry.space_group_name_H-M   'P 1'
#
loop_
_entity.id
_entity.type
_entity.pdbx_description
1 polymer ?
#
loop_
_entity_poly.entity_id
_entity_poly.type
_entity_poly.pdbx_seq_one_letter_code
_entity_poly.pdbx_strand_id
1 'polypeptide(L)' 'IDSVSAHLLLPQEVAQKPLSINTPVYLAKATLQATSIEHFNQRIALRAGMTFAAEIAIRERNLMQWLFEPLYELHGGVL' A
#
# COMPACT_ATOMS: atom_id res chain seq x y z
N ILE A 1 -0.99 -2.02 -7.89
CA ILE A 1 -1.28 -0.56 -7.80
C ILE A 1 -0.70 0.04 -9.07
N ASP A 2 -1.53 0.63 -9.92
CA ASP A 2 -1.07 1.10 -11.24
C ASP A 2 -0.45 2.51 -11.18
N SER A 3 -0.79 3.29 -10.15
CA SER A 3 -0.16 4.58 -9.88
C SER A 3 -0.50 5.09 -8.47
N VAL A 4 0.43 5.82 -7.87
CA VAL A 4 0.16 6.71 -6.73
C VAL A 4 0.33 8.14 -7.25
N SER A 5 -0.70 8.96 -7.08
CA SER A 5 -0.64 10.36 -7.49
C SER A 5 0.38 11.11 -6.64
N ALA A 6 1.31 11.85 -7.27
CA ALA A 6 2.19 12.80 -6.57
C ALA A 6 1.43 14.05 -6.07
N HIS A 7 0.16 14.22 -6.47
CA HIS A 7 -0.68 15.33 -6.05
C HIS A 7 -1.25 15.06 -4.65
N LEU A 8 -0.89 15.93 -3.70
CA LEU A 8 -1.38 15.92 -2.32
C LEU A 8 -2.80 16.48 -2.30
N LEU A 9 -3.74 15.73 -1.72
CA LEU A 9 -5.12 16.18 -1.58
C LEU A 9 -5.31 16.95 -0.26
N LEU A 10 -5.92 18.12 -0.34
CA LEU A 10 -6.30 18.92 0.81
C LEU A 10 -7.66 18.44 1.36
N PRO A 11 -7.90 18.51 2.68
CA PRO A 11 -9.16 18.08 3.31
C PRO A 11 -10.43 18.61 2.63
N GLN A 12 -10.41 19.88 2.21
CA GLN A 12 -11.52 20.57 1.55
C GLN A 12 -11.88 19.98 0.17
N GLU A 13 -10.96 19.30 -0.51
CA GLU A 13 -11.20 18.66 -1.82
C GLU A 13 -11.83 17.26 -1.68
N VAL A 14 -11.85 16.69 -0.46
CA VAL A 14 -12.33 15.33 -0.18
C VAL A 14 -13.56 15.31 0.74
N ALA A 15 -13.95 16.46 1.29
CA ALA A 15 -15.03 16.62 2.27
C ALA A 15 -16.41 16.08 1.85
N GLN A 16 -16.64 15.83 0.55
CA GLN A 16 -17.90 15.30 0.01
C GLN A 16 -17.96 13.76 -0.06
N LYS A 17 -16.92 13.05 0.39
CA LYS A 17 -16.87 11.58 0.46
C LYS A 17 -17.32 11.08 1.83
N PRO A 18 -17.76 9.81 1.94
CA PRO A 18 -18.23 9.22 3.22
C PRO A 18 -17.15 9.05 4.30
N LEU A 19 -15.98 9.69 4.14
CA LEU A 19 -14.82 9.59 5.03
C LEU A 19 -14.36 11.00 5.38
N SER A 20 -14.41 11.37 6.66
CA SER A 20 -13.84 12.63 7.15
C SER A 20 -12.31 12.56 7.15
N ILE A 21 -11.68 13.23 6.20
CA ILE A 21 -10.23 13.32 6.09
C ILE A 21 -9.78 14.68 6.64
N ASN A 22 -9.06 14.68 7.76
CA ASN A 22 -8.66 15.89 8.47
C ASN A 22 -7.17 16.23 8.31
N THR A 23 -6.43 15.42 7.55
CA THR A 23 -4.99 15.58 7.31
C THR A 23 -4.69 15.40 5.82
N PRO A 24 -3.54 15.88 5.32
CA PRO A 24 -3.06 15.52 4.00
C PRO A 24 -3.01 14.01 3.78
N VAL A 25 -3.45 13.56 2.61
CA VAL A 25 -3.44 12.14 2.23
C VAL A 25 -3.01 11.96 0.77
N TYR A 26 -2.48 10.77 0.48
CA TYR A 26 -2.23 10.33 -0.88
C TYR A 26 -3.45 9.58 -1.44
N LEU A 27 -3.71 9.74 -2.74
CA LEU A 27 -4.71 8.97 -3.46
C LEU A 27 -4.04 7.87 -4.29
N ALA A 28 -4.28 6.62 -3.90
CA ALA A 28 -3.96 5.45 -4.71
C ALA A 28 -5.16 5.09 -5.60
N LYS A 29 -4.90 4.81 -6.88
CA LYS A 29 -5.89 4.24 -7.81
C LYS A 29 -5.40 2.86 -8.25
N ALA A 30 -6.29 1.88 -8.18
CA ALA A 30 -6.00 0.52 -8.62
C ALA A 30 -7.04 0.10 -9.66
N THR A 31 -6.57 -0.45 -10.77
CA THR A 31 -7.41 -1.09 -11.78
C THR A 31 -7.35 -2.58 -11.55
N LEU A 32 -8.52 -3.20 -11.58
CA LEU A 32 -8.60 -4.65 -11.49
C LEU A 32 -8.33 -5.24 -12.88
N GLN A 33 -7.19 -5.91 -13.05
CA GLN A 33 -6.77 -6.46 -14.34
C GLN A 33 -7.59 -7.70 -14.77
N ALA A 34 -8.22 -8.38 -13.81
CA ALA A 34 -9.03 -9.57 -14.06
C ALA A 34 -10.30 -9.56 -13.21
N THR A 35 -11.42 -9.98 -13.81
CA THR A 35 -12.71 -10.13 -13.13
C THR A 35 -12.87 -11.50 -12.46
N SER A 36 -11.79 -12.27 -12.36
CA SER A 36 -11.76 -13.60 -11.73
C SER A 36 -10.43 -13.84 -11.04
N ILE A 37 -10.47 -14.62 -9.97
CA ILE A 37 -9.27 -15.07 -9.23
C ILE A 37 -9.12 -16.58 -9.36
N GLU A 38 -7.88 -17.06 -9.34
CA GLU A 38 -7.57 -18.48 -9.23
C GLU A 38 -7.40 -18.83 -7.75
N HIS A 39 -8.17 -19.80 -7.28
CA HIS A 39 -8.12 -20.26 -5.89
C HIS A 39 -8.30 -21.78 -5.88
N PHE A 40 -7.32 -22.51 -5.35
CA PHE A 40 -7.32 -23.99 -5.33
C PHE A 40 -7.66 -24.63 -6.70
N ASN A 41 -7.00 -24.19 -7.78
CA ASN A 41 -7.26 -24.66 -9.15
C ASN A 41 -8.71 -24.43 -9.65
N GLN A 42 -9.45 -23.52 -9.01
CA GLN A 42 -10.76 -23.09 -9.44
C GLN A 42 -10.75 -21.61 -9.77
N ARG A 43 -11.36 -21.28 -10.91
CA ARG A 43 -11.56 -19.91 -11.35
C ARG A 43 -12.85 -19.36 -10.76
N ILE A 44 -12.72 -18.43 -9.82
CA ILE A 44 -13.85 -17.79 -9.13
C ILE A 44 -14.07 -16.40 -9.72
N ALA A 45 -15.27 -16.14 -10.24
CA ALA A 45 -15.63 -14.81 -10.72
C ALA A 45 -15.84 -13.84 -9.54
N LEU A 46 -15.30 -12.64 -9.66
CA LEU A 46 -15.51 -11.55 -8.72
C LEU A 46 -16.90 -10.96 -8.93
N ARG A 47 -17.61 -10.71 -7.84
CA ARG A 47 -18.98 -10.20 -7.84
C ARG A 47 -19.00 -8.75 -7.37
N ALA A 48 -19.94 -7.98 -7.90
CA ALA A 48 -20.20 -6.64 -7.39
C ALA A 48 -20.53 -6.70 -5.89
N GLY A 49 -20.01 -5.73 -5.13
CA GLY A 49 -20.18 -5.67 -3.67
C GLY A 49 -19.15 -6.46 -2.86
N MET A 50 -18.21 -7.16 -3.49
CA MET A 50 -17.07 -7.76 -2.76
C MET A 50 -16.13 -6.68 -2.22
N THR A 51 -15.62 -6.88 -1.00
CA THR A 51 -14.66 -5.97 -0.37
C THR A 51 -13.30 -6.08 -1.03
N PHE A 52 -12.71 -4.93 -1.38
CA PHE A 52 -11.32 -4.83 -1.83
C PHE A 52 -10.45 -4.39 -0.64
N ALA A 53 -9.39 -5.15 -0.36
CA ALA A 53 -8.38 -4.81 0.63
C ALA A 53 -7.02 -4.73 -0.05
N ALA A 54 -6.23 -3.73 0.30
CA ALA A 54 -4.86 -3.56 -0.18
C ALA A 54 -3.97 -3.10 0.96
N GLU A 55 -2.74 -3.58 0.98
CA GLU A 55 -1.71 -3.18 1.93
C GLU A 55 -0.59 -2.45 1.19
N ILE A 56 -0.06 -1.39 1.79
CA ILE A 56 1.03 -0.59 1.24
C ILE A 56 2.29 -0.88 2.05
N ALA A 57 3.22 -1.64 1.47
CA ALA A 57 4.55 -1.80 2.02
C ALA A 57 5.40 -0.57 1.66
N ILE A 58 5.80 0.23 2.65
CA ILE A 58 6.58 1.46 2.44
C ILE A 58 8.08 1.17 2.30
N ARG A 59 8.54 0.06 2.86
CA ARG A 59 9.95 -0.34 2.79
C ARG A 59 10.06 -1.86 2.80
N GLU A 60 10.78 -2.40 1.84
CA GLU A 60 11.33 -3.75 1.93
C GLU A 60 12.70 -3.65 2.62
N ARG A 61 12.88 -4.39 3.72
CA ARG A 61 14.17 -4.46 4.41
C ARG A 61 14.67 -5.89 4.33
N ASN A 62 15.92 -6.05 3.92
CA ASN A 62 16.57 -7.36 3.94
C ASN A 62 16.73 -7.80 5.41
N LEU A 63 16.23 -8.99 5.76
CA LEU A 63 16.25 -9.50 7.13
C LEU A 63 17.66 -9.64 7.69
N MET A 64 18.61 -10.10 6.87
CA MET A 64 20.02 -10.23 7.30
C MET A 64 20.60 -8.85 7.56
N GLN A 65 20.37 -7.90 6.67
CA GLN A 65 20.79 -6.50 6.90
C GLN A 65 20.14 -5.92 8.17
N TRP A 66 18.86 -6.18 8.39
CA TRP A 66 18.15 -5.77 9.61
C TRP A 66 18.80 -6.32 10.87
N LEU A 67 19.20 -7.59 10.84
CA LEU A 67 19.76 -8.30 11.97
C LEU A 67 21.16 -7.80 12.36
N PHE A 68 22.00 -7.46 11.37
CA PHE A 68 23.38 -7.06 11.61
C PHE A 68 23.57 -5.55 11.83
N GLU A 69 22.63 -4.69 11.42
CA GLU A 69 22.68 -3.23 11.64
C GLU A 69 23.03 -2.84 13.10
N PRO A 70 22.39 -3.39 14.14
CA PRO A 70 22.70 -3.05 15.53
C PRO A 70 24.14 -3.39 15.92
N LEU A 71 24.70 -4.48 15.36
CA LEU A 71 26.06 -4.90 15.66
C LEU A 71 27.09 -3.96 15.02
N TYR A 72 26.81 -3.42 13.83
CA TYR A 72 27.68 -2.46 13.17
C TYR A 72 27.65 -1.08 13.86
N GLU A 73 26.50 -0.65 14.39
CA GLU A 73 26.39 0.60 15.15
C GLU A 73 27.29 0.61 16.40
N LEU A 74 27.43 -0.53 17.08
CA LEU A 74 28.26 -0.67 18.28
C LEU A 74 29.77 -0.50 18.02
N HIS A 75 30.21 -0.70 16.78
CA HIS A 75 31.62 -0.57 16.39
C HIS A 75 31.95 0.82 15.82
N GLY A 76 31.05 1.80 15.95
CA GLY A 76 31.30 3.19 15.56
C GLY A 76 31.10 3.47 14.06
N GLY A 77 30.04 2.90 13.48
CA GLY A 77 29.79 2.91 12.04
C GLY A 77 29.94 4.27 11.33
N VAL A 78 30.69 4.24 10.23
CA VAL A 78 30.49 5.13 9.08
C VAL A 78 30.44 4.23 7.84
N LEU A 79 29.32 4.27 7.11
CA LEU A 79 29.32 4.11 5.67
C LEU A 79 28.93 5.47 5.08
#